data_AF-A0A067CC04-F1
#
_entry.id   AF-A0A067CC04-F1
#
_cell.length_a   1.000
_cell.length_b   1.000
_cell.length_c   1.000
_cell.angle_alpha   90.00
_cell.angle_beta   90.00
_cell.angle_gamma   90.00
#
_symmetry.space_group_name_H-M   'P 1'
#
loop_
_entity.id
_entity.type
_entity.pdbx_description
1 polymer ?
#
loop_
_entity_poly.entity_id
_entity_poly.type
_entity_poly.pdbx_seq_one_letter_code
_entity_poly.pdbx_strand_id
1 'polypeptide(L)'
;MDTEDYAALNKPLPAWAQKANLDQALALQFGPHGVDPTTIFPDFVGSCDLKLIFKGYVEPKRTFNRRTSSGNWHMDQPTRLEKANYKHVMGFGSATTFVA
;
A
#
# COMPACT_ATOMS: atom_id res chain seq x y z
N MET A 1 -26.06 9.79 10.25
CA MET A 1 -25.61 9.61 8.86
C MET A 1 -25.01 10.94 8.49
N ASP A 2 -23.70 11.04 8.68
CA ASP A 2 -23.05 12.33 8.88
C ASP A 2 -22.75 12.97 7.52
N THR A 3 -23.37 14.12 7.31
CA THR A 3 -23.43 14.85 6.04
C THR A 3 -22.06 15.43 5.62
N GLU A 4 -21.07 15.39 6.50
CA GLU A 4 -19.72 15.96 6.30
C GLU A 4 -18.86 15.17 5.30
N ASP A 5 -19.08 13.86 5.13
CA ASP A 5 -18.24 13.01 4.26
C ASP A 5 -18.48 13.26 2.75
N TYR A 6 -19.70 13.67 2.37
CA TYR A 6 -20.02 14.02 0.98
C TYR A 6 -19.36 15.31 0.49
N ALA A 7 -18.88 16.19 1.38
CA ALA A 7 -18.15 17.39 1.00
C ALA A 7 -16.75 17.07 0.45
N ALA A 8 -16.14 15.95 0.86
CA ALA A 8 -14.84 15.50 0.34
C ALA A 8 -14.92 15.01 -1.11
N LEU A 9 -16.08 14.52 -1.54
CA LEU A 9 -16.34 14.03 -2.91
C LEU A 9 -16.44 15.16 -3.95
N ASN A 10 -16.68 16.39 -3.53
CA ASN A 10 -16.87 17.54 -4.42
C ASN A 10 -15.62 18.44 -4.56
N LYS A 11 -14.47 18.00 -4.06
CA LYS A 11 -13.22 18.76 -4.25
C LYS A 11 -12.83 18.74 -5.73
N PRO A 12 -12.46 19.88 -6.33
CA PRO A 12 -11.96 19.90 -7.70
C PRO A 12 -10.73 19.01 -7.81
N LEU A 13 -10.62 18.25 -8.90
CA LEU A 13 -9.49 17.36 -9.11
C LEU A 13 -8.18 18.17 -9.13
N PRO A 14 -7.21 17.81 -8.26
CA PRO A 14 -5.93 18.50 -8.24
C PRO A 14 -5.19 18.27 -9.56
N ALA A 15 -4.36 19.25 -9.96
CA ALA A 15 -3.70 19.24 -11.27
C ALA A 15 -2.89 17.96 -11.54
N TRP A 16 -2.22 17.40 -10.53
CA TRP A 16 -1.43 16.16 -10.67
C TRP A 16 -2.28 14.93 -10.98
N ALA A 17 -3.56 14.92 -10.59
CA ALA A 17 -4.50 13.83 -10.82
C ALA A 17 -5.28 13.98 -12.12
N GLN A 18 -5.07 15.07 -12.86
CA GLN A 18 -5.67 15.26 -14.19
C GLN A 18 -4.91 14.44 -15.23
N LYS A 19 -5.63 13.93 -16.23
CA LYS A 19 -5.15 12.93 -17.20
C LYS A 19 -3.73 13.17 -17.70
N ALA A 20 -3.42 14.35 -18.25
CA ALA A 20 -2.13 14.61 -18.86
C ALA A 20 -0.96 14.50 -17.86
N ASN A 21 -1.14 15.07 -16.66
CA ASN A 21 -0.11 15.05 -15.62
C ASN A 21 -0.01 13.67 -14.96
N LEU A 22 -1.14 12.99 -14.78
CA LEU A 22 -1.19 11.66 -14.21
C LEU A 22 -0.50 10.65 -15.14
N ASP A 23 -0.80 10.68 -16.44
CA ASP A 23 -0.20 9.79 -17.44
C ASP A 23 1.34 9.96 -17.45
N GLN A 24 1.84 11.19 -17.35
CA GLN A 24 3.27 11.48 -17.23
C GLN A 24 3.86 10.95 -15.90
N ALA A 25 3.19 11.16 -14.78
CA ALA A 25 3.65 10.69 -13.48
C ALA A 25 3.72 9.16 -13.40
N LEU A 26 2.71 8.46 -13.96
CA LEU A 26 2.68 7.01 -14.02
C LEU A 26 3.82 6.44 -14.88
N ALA A 27 4.13 7.09 -16.01
CA ALA A 27 5.26 6.70 -16.85
C ALA A 27 6.62 6.87 -16.14
N LEU A 28 6.74 7.80 -15.20
CA LEU A 28 7.95 7.94 -14.37
C LEU A 28 7.99 6.91 -13.23
N GLN A 29 6.84 6.60 -12.63
CA GLN A 29 6.73 5.59 -11.58
C GLN A 29 6.98 4.17 -12.12
N PHE A 30 6.69 3.93 -13.39
CA PHE A 30 6.81 2.63 -14.03
C PHE A 30 7.86 2.65 -15.16
N GLY A 31 8.99 1.98 -14.96
CA GLY A 31 10.04 1.85 -15.97
C GLY A 31 11.43 1.70 -15.37
N PRO A 32 12.50 1.81 -16.19
CA PRO A 32 13.89 1.65 -15.74
C PRO A 32 14.34 2.63 -14.65
N HIS A 33 13.59 3.72 -14.46
CA HIS A 33 13.83 4.76 -13.46
C HIS A 33 12.79 4.75 -12.33
N GLY A 34 11.91 3.75 -12.30
CA GLY A 34 10.92 3.59 -11.24
C GLY A 34 11.60 3.34 -9.89
N VAL A 35 11.00 3.85 -8.81
CA VAL A 35 11.48 3.64 -7.45
C VAL A 35 10.92 2.33 -6.92
N ASP A 36 11.78 1.50 -6.33
CA ASP A 36 11.36 0.26 -5.65
C ASP A 36 10.38 0.59 -4.50
N PRO A 37 9.10 0.19 -4.57
CA PRO A 37 8.11 0.52 -3.55
C PRO A 37 8.47 -0.04 -2.17
N THR A 38 9.26 -1.13 -2.10
CA THR A 38 9.69 -1.73 -0.83
C THR A 38 10.68 -0.86 -0.05
N THR A 39 11.20 0.21 -0.66
CA THR A 39 12.03 1.22 0.02
C THR A 39 11.21 2.34 0.67
N ILE A 40 9.97 2.54 0.22
CA ILE A 40 9.07 3.60 0.68
C ILE A 40 8.06 3.05 1.68
N PHE A 41 7.46 1.90 1.35
CA PHE A 41 6.43 1.28 2.15
C PHE A 41 7.03 0.14 2.98
N PRO A 42 6.73 0.10 4.30
CA PRO A 42 7.11 -1.05 5.10
C PRO A 42 6.45 -2.31 4.57
N ASP A 43 7.11 -3.45 4.77
CA ASP A 43 6.53 -4.76 4.49
C ASP A 43 5.18 -4.92 5.21
N PHE A 44 4.30 -5.73 4.62
CA PHE A 44 2.92 -5.94 5.06
C PHE A 44 2.79 -6.00 6.60
N VAL A 45 2.21 -4.94 7.17
CA VAL A 45 1.86 -4.89 8.59
C VAL A 45 0.60 -5.74 8.73
N GLY A 46 0.78 -7.04 9.01
CA GLY A 46 -0.27 -8.05 8.87
C GLY A 46 -1.45 -7.98 9.85
N SER A 47 -1.67 -6.82 10.46
CA SER A 47 -2.82 -6.58 11.32
C SER A 47 -3.13 -5.09 11.40
N CYS A 48 -4.40 -4.78 11.66
CA CYS A 48 -4.85 -3.46 12.06
C CYS A 48 -5.57 -3.59 13.41
N ASP A 49 -5.30 -2.67 14.33
CA ASP A 49 -5.99 -2.67 15.62
C ASP A 49 -7.39 -2.07 15.45
N LEU A 50 -8.38 -2.95 15.27
CA LEU A 50 -9.78 -2.55 15.12
C LEU A 50 -10.32 -1.84 16.37
N LYS A 51 -9.80 -2.13 17.58
CA LYS A 51 -10.22 -1.41 18.79
C LYS A 51 -9.75 0.04 18.73
N LEU A 52 -8.55 0.27 18.24
CA LEU A 52 -8.01 1.61 18.05
C LEU A 52 -8.81 2.37 16.97
N ILE A 53 -9.05 1.73 15.83
CA ILE A 53 -9.77 2.34 14.69
C ILE A 53 -11.21 2.70 15.06
N PHE A 54 -11.92 1.82 15.76
CA PHE A 54 -13.33 2.02 16.12
C PHE A 54 -13.54 2.58 17.53
N LYS A 55 -12.50 3.13 18.15
CA LYS A 55 -12.57 3.74 19.48
C LYS A 55 -13.65 4.83 19.49
N GLY A 56 -14.65 4.68 20.36
CA GLY A 56 -15.75 5.64 20.52
C GLY A 56 -16.96 5.43 19.59
N TYR A 57 -16.87 4.55 18.58
CA TYR A 57 -17.95 4.31 17.61
C TYR A 57 -18.67 2.97 17.82
N VAL A 58 -18.02 2.00 18.47
CA VAL A 58 -18.58 0.67 18.69
C VAL A 58 -18.60 0.37 20.19
N GLU A 59 -19.76 -0.08 20.68
CA GLU A 59 -19.93 -0.62 22.03
C GLU A 59 -18.83 -1.66 22.34
N PRO A 60 -18.21 -1.64 23.53
CA PRO A 60 -17.07 -2.50 23.89
C PRO A 60 -17.37 -4.01 23.87
N LYS A 61 -18.62 -4.40 23.61
CA LYS A 61 -19.11 -5.79 23.61
C LYS A 61 -18.76 -6.58 22.34
N ARG A 62 -18.38 -5.94 21.22
CA ARG A 62 -17.89 -6.65 20.03
C ARG A 62 -16.40 -6.98 20.19
N THR A 63 -16.09 -8.25 20.40
CA THR A 63 -14.70 -8.72 20.52
C THR A 63 -14.03 -8.77 19.15
N PHE A 64 -13.30 -7.71 18.81
CA PHE A 64 -12.47 -7.66 17.59
C PHE A 64 -11.31 -8.68 17.57
N ASN A 65 -11.09 -9.43 18.66
CA ASN A 65 -10.09 -10.49 18.77
C ASN A 65 -10.57 -11.87 18.29
N ARG A 66 -11.88 -12.09 18.10
CA ARG A 66 -12.36 -13.42 17.70
C ARG A 66 -12.18 -13.60 16.20
N ARG A 67 -11.26 -14.49 15.81
CA ARG A 67 -11.03 -14.90 14.42
C ARG A 67 -11.12 -16.42 14.29
N THR A 68 -11.54 -16.87 13.12
CA THR A 68 -11.51 -18.29 12.72
C THR A 68 -10.36 -18.48 11.71
N SER A 69 -10.41 -19.53 10.87
CA SER A 69 -9.40 -19.79 9.84
C SER A 69 -9.15 -18.60 8.89
N SER A 70 -10.10 -17.68 8.74
CA SER A 70 -9.94 -16.44 7.96
C SER A 70 -8.87 -15.48 8.49
N GLY A 71 -8.41 -15.67 9.74
CA GLY A 71 -7.31 -14.92 10.32
C GLY A 71 -5.92 -15.49 10.00
N ASN A 72 -5.83 -16.69 9.42
CA ASN A 72 -4.56 -17.37 9.19
C ASN A 72 -4.09 -17.19 7.74
N TRP A 73 -3.13 -16.28 7.56
CA TRP A 73 -2.50 -15.96 6.26
C TRP A 73 -1.00 -16.25 6.25
N HIS A 74 -0.52 -17.13 7.15
CA HIS A 74 0.92 -17.38 7.30
C HIS A 74 1.55 -17.98 6.04
N MET A 75 0.76 -18.71 5.25
CA MET A 75 1.21 -19.34 4.00
C MET A 75 1.11 -18.41 2.79
N ASP A 76 0.40 -17.29 2.91
CA ASP A 76 0.19 -16.32 1.84
C ASP A 76 1.24 -15.21 1.82
N GLN A 77 2.18 -15.23 2.78
CA GLN A 77 3.26 -14.25 2.82
C GLN A 77 4.29 -14.52 1.71
N PRO A 78 4.72 -13.48 0.97
CA PRO A 78 5.74 -13.64 -0.05
C PRO A 78 7.05 -14.13 0.58
N THR A 79 7.59 -15.21 0.03
CA THR A 79 8.89 -15.74 0.41
C THR A 79 10.01 -14.79 0.00
N ARG A 80 11.18 -14.94 0.63
CA ARG A 80 12.38 -14.16 0.28
C ARG A 80 12.78 -14.34 -1.19
N LEU A 81 12.59 -15.55 -1.74
CA LEU A 81 12.88 -15.85 -3.14
C LEU A 81 11.94 -15.09 -4.08
N GLU A 82 10.64 -15.08 -3.78
CA GLU A 82 9.64 -14.34 -4.58
C GLU A 82 9.90 -12.84 -4.55
N LYS A 83 10.25 -12.28 -3.38
CA LYS A 83 10.64 -10.86 -3.27
C LYS A 83 11.88 -10.53 -4.10
N ALA A 84 12.90 -11.39 -4.08
CA ALA A 84 14.11 -11.20 -4.87
C ALA A 84 13.83 -11.31 -6.39
N ASN A 85 13.03 -12.29 -6.80
CA ASN A 85 12.62 -12.47 -8.19
C ASN A 85 11.80 -11.26 -8.69
N TYR A 86 10.86 -10.76 -7.88
CA TYR A 86 10.10 -9.54 -8.18
C TYR A 86 11.02 -8.35 -8.46
N LYS A 87 11.98 -8.09 -7.55
CA LYS A 87 12.94 -6.99 -7.73
C LYS A 87 13.77 -7.15 -9.01
N HIS A 88 14.17 -8.38 -9.33
CA HIS A 88 14.92 -8.66 -10.56
C HIS A 88 14.08 -8.38 -11.81
N VAL A 89 12.86 -8.92 -11.90
CA VAL A 89 11.95 -8.72 -13.03
C VAL A 89 11.58 -7.26 -13.22
N MET A 90 11.38 -6.52 -12.12
CA MET A 90 11.02 -5.10 -12.15
C MET A 90 12.21 -4.17 -12.38
N GLY A 91 13.46 -4.67 -12.42
CA GLY A 91 14.65 -3.85 -12.58
C GLY A 91 15.04 -3.04 -11.32
N PHE A 92 14.53 -3.41 -10.16
CA PHE A 92 14.85 -2.80 -8.86
C PHE A 92 16.12 -3.36 -8.20
N GLY A 93 16.77 -4.35 -8.82
CA GLY A 93 18.05 -4.88 -8.35
C GLY A 93 19.16 -3.84 -8.48
N SER A 94 20.13 -3.87 -7.54
CA SER A 94 21.30 -2.99 -7.55
C SER A 94 21.92 -2.93 -8.95
N ALA A 95 21.83 -1.76 -9.61
CA ALA A 95 22.85 -1.38 -10.55
C ALA A 95 24.14 -1.32 -9.75
N THR A 96 24.95 -2.36 -9.80
CA THR A 96 26.34 -2.26 -9.40
C THR A 96 26.97 -1.26 -10.36
N THR A 97 26.90 0.02 -10.01
CA THR A 97 27.69 1.06 -10.64
C THR A 97 29.13 0.76 -10.26
N PHE A 98 29.81 -0.04 -11.08
CA PHE A 98 31.25 -0.02 -11.11
C PHE A 98 31.64 1.36 -11.63
N VAL A 99 31.97 2.26 -10.70
CA VAL A 99 32.74 3.45 -11.02
C VAL A 99 34.15 2.94 -11.28
N ALA A 100 34.58 3.08 -12.53
CA ALA A 100 35.95 2.81 -12.97
C ALA A 100 36.91 3.92 -12.49
#